data_AF-A0A949GKU4-F1
#
_entry.id   AF-A0A949GKU4-F1
#
_cell.length_a   1.000
_cell.length_b   1.000
_cell.length_c   1.000
_cell.angle_alpha   90.00
_cell.angle_beta   90.00
_cell.angle_gamma   90.00
#
_symmetry.space_group_name_H-M   'P 1'
#
loop_
_entity.id
_entity.type
_entity.pdbx_description
1 polymer ?
#
loop_
_entity_poly.entity_id
_entity_poly.type
_entity_poly.pdbx_seq_one_letter_code
_entity_poly.pdbx_strand_id
1 'polypeptide(L)'
;MSAVVCLTSADFGLLICSITNCPESLLKVILSRKGFDSANGGVASPILPGGTLVPLPIPAARDPRTYGEVAVNGVAVGPLVEQLTGGRYKRTSRCHLDPDLDSEAVPRIAGWRPAFGQINSAQSHLARHAICKGDLFLFFGWFREAEQIDGRWRFVREAPNLHVIYGWMEVDEVINLAASRRSDLLAPFADHPHLHGRSDPSNTLYLASERLHLPRLDRQGGGMFREISGPRVLTDTRQSKRSTWRLPQWLHPDFGTTLSYNETPGRWQLDGTECTLSSAARGQEFVLATANREATEAWLGDVFGAQKSALADCSNQRASEANITIVGRPRDKSVAAGSVDVIDAHGQLNEERGMYVSALWDFISDNAHLCASTRPFLRRSTPATASIMSSVRQADRFF
;
A
#
# COMPACT_ATOMS: atom_id res chain seq x y z
N MET A 1 -15.61 -5.25 12.51
CA MET A 1 -16.10 -5.52 13.88
C MET A 1 -14.95 -5.31 14.84
N SER A 2 -15.04 -4.28 15.68
CA SER A 2 -14.00 -3.92 16.65
C SER A 2 -14.17 -4.76 17.92
N ALA A 3 -13.11 -5.37 18.43
CA ALA A 3 -13.10 -6.00 19.75
C ALA A 3 -12.64 -4.96 20.78
N VAL A 4 -13.48 -4.67 21.77
CA VAL A 4 -13.15 -3.81 22.91
C VAL A 4 -12.72 -4.71 24.07
N VAL A 5 -11.51 -4.54 24.58
CA VAL A 5 -11.07 -5.18 25.82
C VAL A 5 -11.12 -4.12 26.93
N CYS A 6 -12.07 -4.25 27.85
CA CYS A 6 -12.15 -3.41 29.05
C CYS A 6 -11.45 -4.13 30.21
N LEU A 7 -10.46 -3.47 30.82
CA LEU A 7 -9.93 -3.85 32.13
C LEU A 7 -10.44 -2.85 33.16
N THR A 8 -11.14 -3.33 34.18
CA THR A 8 -11.57 -2.52 35.32
C THR A 8 -10.50 -2.56 36.41
N SER A 9 -10.06 -1.40 36.89
CA SER A 9 -9.31 -1.27 38.14
C SER A 9 -10.26 -0.69 39.20
N ALA A 10 -10.29 -1.29 40.39
CA ALA A 10 -11.35 -1.07 41.37
C ALA A 10 -11.36 0.29 42.07
N ASP A 11 -10.31 1.11 41.97
CA ASP A 11 -10.16 2.25 42.90
C ASP A 11 -10.06 3.65 42.27
N PHE A 12 -10.01 3.76 40.94
CA PHE A 12 -10.13 5.05 40.26
C PHE A 12 -10.89 4.83 38.95
N GLY A 13 -12.08 5.42 38.85
CA GLY A 13 -12.99 5.33 37.70
C GLY A 13 -12.47 6.03 36.44
N LEU A 14 -11.26 5.69 35.99
CA LEU A 14 -10.72 6.08 34.71
C LEU A 14 -10.85 4.89 33.75
N LEU A 15 -11.89 4.92 32.93
CA LEU A 15 -12.07 3.98 31.83
C LEU A 15 -11.09 4.35 30.71
N ILE A 16 -9.91 3.76 30.67
CA ILE A 16 -9.01 3.88 29.52
C ILE A 16 -9.49 2.88 28.47
N CYS A 17 -10.46 3.31 27.65
CA CYS A 17 -10.73 2.64 26.38
C CYS A 17 -9.56 2.93 25.44
N SER A 18 -8.59 2.02 25.35
CA SER A 18 -7.68 2.03 24.20
C SER A 18 -8.45 1.53 22.99
N ILE A 19 -9.10 2.46 22.31
CA ILE A 19 -9.50 2.24 20.93
C ILE A 19 -8.18 2.32 20.14
N THR A 20 -7.62 1.18 19.73
CA THR A 20 -6.62 1.18 18.66
C THR A 20 -7.34 1.47 17.35
N ASN A 21 -7.87 2.69 17.22
CA ASN A 21 -8.11 3.26 15.92
C ASN A 21 -6.73 3.30 15.26
N CYS A 22 -6.54 2.62 14.12
CA CYS A 22 -5.42 3.03 13.26
C CYS A 22 -5.76 4.50 12.96
N PRO A 23 -4.98 5.48 13.48
CA PRO A 23 -5.20 6.90 13.15
C PRO A 23 -5.25 6.98 11.63
N GLU A 24 -5.99 7.92 11.02
CA GLU A 24 -6.01 8.10 9.55
C GLU A 24 -4.58 7.97 8.98
N SER A 25 -4.20 6.75 8.58
CA SER A 25 -2.78 6.40 8.62
C SER A 25 -2.26 6.71 7.25
N LEU A 26 -1.29 7.63 7.21
CA LEU A 26 -0.42 7.76 6.06
C LEU A 26 0.01 6.36 5.60
N LEU A 27 -0.32 6.04 4.35
CA LEU A 27 0.08 4.82 3.67
C LEU A 27 1.57 4.56 3.90
N LYS A 28 1.92 3.46 4.57
CA LYS A 28 3.30 2.98 4.60
C LYS A 28 3.50 2.01 3.46
N VAL A 29 4.60 2.20 2.73
CA VAL A 29 5.04 1.27 1.70
C VAL A 29 6.17 0.43 2.28
N ILE A 30 6.13 -0.88 2.08
CA ILE A 30 7.13 -1.81 2.58
C ILE A 30 7.81 -2.48 1.38
N LEU A 31 9.09 -2.21 1.17
CA LEU A 31 9.89 -2.97 0.22
C LEU A 31 10.32 -4.28 0.90
N SER A 32 9.74 -5.39 0.46
CA SER A 32 9.93 -6.71 1.08
C SER A 32 10.79 -7.61 0.21
N ARG A 33 11.98 -7.97 0.68
CA ARG A 33 12.91 -8.84 -0.04
C ARG A 33 12.48 -10.30 0.08
N LYS A 34 12.20 -10.95 -1.05
CA LYS A 34 11.65 -12.31 -1.14
C LYS A 34 12.21 -13.11 -2.32
N GLY A 35 11.98 -14.42 -2.28
CA GLY A 35 12.48 -15.37 -3.27
C GLY A 35 13.96 -15.76 -3.08
N PHE A 36 14.49 -16.50 -4.05
CA PHE A 36 15.89 -16.92 -4.05
C PHE A 36 16.87 -15.76 -3.87
N ASP A 37 17.89 -16.00 -3.04
CA ASP A 37 19.02 -15.10 -2.82
C ASP A 37 20.34 -15.90 -2.78
N SER A 38 21.45 -15.23 -2.48
CA SER A 38 22.77 -15.89 -2.41
C SER A 38 22.90 -16.93 -1.29
N ALA A 39 22.16 -16.77 -0.19
CA ALA A 39 22.14 -17.69 0.93
C ALA A 39 21.04 -18.77 0.79
N ASN A 40 19.88 -18.39 0.25
CA ASN A 40 18.68 -19.21 0.12
C ASN A 40 18.43 -19.52 -1.36
N GLY A 41 18.79 -20.73 -1.81
CA GLY A 41 18.70 -21.14 -3.23
C GLY A 41 20.02 -20.97 -3.98
N GLY A 42 20.68 -19.82 -3.84
CA GLY A 42 22.04 -19.56 -4.33
C GLY A 42 22.15 -19.15 -5.80
N VAL A 43 21.03 -18.86 -6.46
CA VAL A 43 20.97 -18.37 -7.85
C VAL A 43 19.88 -17.30 -7.98
N ALA A 44 19.89 -16.52 -9.06
CA ALA A 44 18.84 -15.54 -9.32
C ALA A 44 17.50 -16.22 -9.67
N SER A 45 16.41 -15.48 -9.56
CA SER A 45 15.15 -15.81 -10.22
C SER A 45 15.23 -15.45 -11.71
N PRO A 46 14.69 -16.26 -12.63
CA PRO A 46 14.80 -15.98 -14.05
C PRO A 46 13.82 -14.89 -14.51
N ILE A 47 14.31 -14.05 -15.41
CA ILE A 47 13.50 -13.25 -16.34
C ILE A 47 13.50 -14.02 -17.66
N LEU A 48 12.35 -14.53 -18.10
CA LEU A 48 12.25 -15.35 -19.31
C LEU A 48 12.28 -14.48 -20.58
N PRO A 49 12.51 -15.07 -21.77
CA PRO A 49 12.33 -14.37 -23.04
C PRO A 49 10.93 -13.74 -23.11
N GLY A 50 10.86 -12.48 -23.52
CA GLY A 50 9.62 -11.69 -23.46
C GLY A 50 9.41 -10.93 -22.15
N GLY A 51 10.30 -11.06 -21.17
CA GLY A 51 10.31 -10.26 -19.95
C GLY A 51 9.50 -10.83 -18.79
N THR A 52 8.96 -12.05 -18.91
CA THR A 52 8.18 -12.69 -17.84
C THR A 52 9.02 -12.90 -16.59
N LEU A 53 8.53 -12.41 -15.45
CA LEU A 53 9.16 -12.57 -14.15
C LEU A 53 8.73 -13.90 -13.52
N VAL A 54 9.69 -14.70 -13.06
CA VAL A 54 9.41 -15.94 -12.32
C VAL A 54 10.21 -15.95 -11.01
N PRO A 55 9.76 -15.24 -9.96
CA PRO A 55 10.38 -15.31 -8.63
C PRO A 55 10.37 -16.75 -8.12
N LEU A 56 11.54 -17.28 -7.78
CA LEU A 56 11.69 -18.65 -7.28
C LEU A 56 11.46 -18.69 -5.76
N PRO A 57 10.51 -19.51 -5.25
CA PRO A 57 10.29 -19.69 -3.81
C PRO A 57 11.53 -20.30 -3.13
N ILE A 58 11.92 -19.85 -1.94
CA ILE A 58 13.12 -20.36 -1.26
C ILE A 58 12.99 -21.85 -0.89
N PRO A 59 14.10 -22.61 -0.78
CA PRO A 59 14.03 -24.01 -0.39
C PRO A 59 13.56 -24.14 1.06
N ALA A 60 12.64 -25.06 1.34
CA ALA A 60 12.14 -25.30 2.69
C ALA A 60 11.68 -26.75 2.87
N ALA A 61 12.54 -27.57 3.47
CA ALA A 61 12.35 -29.03 3.56
C ALA A 61 11.10 -29.48 4.34
N ARG A 62 10.49 -28.60 5.15
CA ARG A 62 9.33 -28.93 6.01
C ARG A 62 8.03 -28.31 5.51
N ASP A 63 8.07 -27.50 4.47
CA ASP A 63 6.90 -26.78 3.97
C ASP A 63 6.08 -27.67 3.02
N PRO A 64 4.76 -27.42 2.88
CA PRO A 64 3.83 -28.40 2.31
C PRO A 64 4.02 -28.65 0.81
N ARG A 65 4.58 -27.70 0.06
CA ARG A 65 4.67 -27.76 -1.41
C ARG A 65 6.08 -28.09 -1.91
N THR A 66 6.13 -28.75 -3.06
CA THR A 66 7.33 -29.00 -3.85
C THR A 66 7.40 -28.09 -5.06
N TYR A 67 8.59 -27.88 -5.62
CA TYR A 67 8.76 -27.06 -6.82
C TYR A 67 7.99 -27.59 -8.04
N GLY A 68 7.74 -28.90 -8.12
CA GLY A 68 7.00 -29.54 -9.20
C GLY A 68 5.50 -29.29 -9.15
N GLU A 69 4.98 -28.86 -8.00
CA GLU A 69 3.56 -28.54 -7.79
C GLU A 69 3.26 -27.05 -8.00
N VAL A 70 4.29 -26.20 -8.08
CA VAL A 70 4.15 -24.75 -8.14
C VAL A 70 4.36 -24.23 -9.56
N ALA A 71 3.41 -23.43 -10.03
CA ALA A 71 3.58 -22.53 -11.16
C ALA A 71 3.71 -21.09 -10.66
N VAL A 72 4.35 -20.21 -11.43
CA VAL A 72 4.40 -18.76 -11.15
C VAL A 72 4.22 -18.04 -12.47
N ASN A 73 3.24 -17.12 -12.54
CA ASN A 73 2.82 -16.46 -13.77
C ASN A 73 2.51 -17.46 -14.91
N GLY A 74 1.93 -18.61 -14.55
CA GLY A 74 1.64 -19.71 -15.49
C GLY A 74 2.85 -20.56 -15.90
N VAL A 75 4.03 -20.34 -15.31
CA VAL A 75 5.25 -21.08 -15.63
C VAL A 75 5.57 -22.11 -14.56
N ALA A 76 5.69 -23.38 -14.93
CA ALA A 76 6.09 -24.45 -14.01
C ALA A 76 7.51 -24.22 -13.46
N VAL A 77 7.63 -24.13 -12.13
CA VAL A 77 8.89 -23.76 -11.46
C VAL A 77 9.87 -24.93 -11.39
N GLY A 78 9.37 -26.18 -11.28
CA GLY A 78 10.18 -27.39 -11.15
C GLY A 78 11.34 -27.51 -12.16
N PRO A 79 11.09 -27.46 -13.48
CA PRO A 79 12.14 -27.54 -14.49
C PRO A 79 13.16 -26.38 -14.40
N LEU A 80 12.70 -25.16 -14.12
CA LEU A 80 13.57 -23.98 -13.99
C LEU A 80 14.53 -24.16 -12.81
N VAL A 81 14.01 -24.54 -11.65
CA VAL A 81 14.83 -24.75 -10.44
C VAL A 81 15.85 -25.86 -10.65
N GLU A 82 15.44 -26.99 -11.22
CA GLU A 82 16.35 -28.10 -11.52
C GLU A 82 17.52 -27.68 -12.41
N GLN A 83 17.24 -26.95 -13.48
CA GLN A 83 18.25 -26.60 -14.47
C GLN A 83 19.13 -25.43 -14.02
N LEU A 84 18.53 -24.35 -13.52
CA LEU A 84 19.25 -23.14 -13.11
C LEU A 84 20.10 -23.34 -11.86
N THR A 85 19.76 -24.30 -11.00
CA THR A 85 20.57 -24.64 -9.81
C THR A 85 21.60 -25.73 -10.06
N GLY A 86 21.76 -26.19 -11.31
CA GLY A 86 22.65 -27.31 -11.64
C GLY A 86 22.23 -28.62 -10.96
N GLY A 87 20.93 -28.79 -10.70
CA GLY A 87 20.36 -29.97 -10.07
C GLY A 87 20.53 -30.03 -8.56
N ARG A 88 21.00 -28.96 -7.89
CA ARG A 88 21.08 -28.86 -6.42
C ARG A 88 19.71 -29.05 -5.76
N TYR A 89 18.67 -28.46 -6.35
CA TYR A 89 17.28 -28.68 -5.96
C TYR A 89 16.57 -29.40 -7.09
N LYS A 90 15.71 -30.37 -6.73
CA LYS A 90 14.88 -31.13 -7.67
C LYS A 90 13.46 -30.59 -7.67
N ARG A 91 12.67 -30.93 -8.69
CA ARG A 91 11.23 -30.63 -8.71
C ARG A 91 10.50 -31.25 -7.51
N THR A 92 11.02 -32.36 -6.98
CA THR A 92 10.51 -33.02 -5.78
C THR A 92 10.99 -32.40 -4.48
N SER A 93 11.92 -31.44 -4.52
CA SER A 93 12.34 -30.70 -3.33
C SER A 93 11.24 -29.74 -2.87
N ARG A 94 11.06 -29.62 -1.56
CA ARG A 94 10.07 -28.75 -0.93
C ARG A 94 10.52 -27.29 -0.89
N CYS A 95 9.56 -26.38 -1.00
CA CYS A 95 9.78 -24.94 -1.10
C CYS A 95 8.78 -24.13 -0.27
N HIS A 96 9.20 -22.92 0.09
CA HIS A 96 8.41 -21.95 0.85
C HIS A 96 7.65 -21.05 -0.12
N LEU A 97 6.43 -21.44 -0.50
CA LEU A 97 5.53 -20.60 -1.29
C LEU A 97 4.99 -19.46 -0.42
N ASP A 98 5.82 -18.42 -0.25
CA ASP A 98 5.53 -17.19 0.48
C ASP A 98 6.44 -16.06 -0.06
N PRO A 99 5.92 -14.88 -0.39
CA PRO A 99 4.50 -14.50 -0.34
C PRO A 99 3.69 -15.28 -1.38
N ASP A 100 2.47 -15.64 -1.00
CA ASP A 100 1.53 -16.38 -1.84
C ASP A 100 0.65 -15.40 -2.61
N LEU A 101 1.11 -14.97 -3.79
CA LEU A 101 0.52 -13.85 -4.54
C LEU A 101 -0.27 -14.23 -5.80
N ASP A 102 -0.02 -15.42 -6.36
CA ASP A 102 -0.53 -15.82 -7.67
C ASP A 102 -1.65 -16.85 -7.51
N SER A 103 -2.88 -16.47 -7.88
CA SER A 103 -4.04 -17.37 -7.81
C SER A 103 -3.87 -18.65 -8.62
N GLU A 104 -3.02 -18.65 -9.64
CA GLU A 104 -2.77 -19.79 -10.53
C GLU A 104 -1.59 -20.65 -10.07
N ALA A 105 -0.87 -20.26 -9.01
CA ALA A 105 0.36 -20.96 -8.63
C ALA A 105 0.15 -22.41 -8.18
N VAL A 106 -0.99 -22.67 -7.51
CA VAL A 106 -1.46 -24.00 -7.09
C VAL A 106 -3.00 -23.99 -7.09
N PRO A 107 -3.67 -25.16 -7.08
CA PRO A 107 -5.11 -25.22 -6.85
C PRO A 107 -5.50 -24.53 -5.53
N ARG A 108 -6.53 -23.67 -5.58
CA ARG A 108 -6.96 -22.83 -4.45
C ARG A 108 -8.25 -23.31 -3.82
N ILE A 109 -8.34 -23.13 -2.50
CA ILE A 109 -9.58 -23.28 -1.75
C ILE A 109 -10.39 -21.98 -1.92
N ALA A 110 -11.72 -22.10 -2.04
CA ALA A 110 -12.60 -20.94 -2.15
C ALA A 110 -12.39 -19.97 -0.97
N GLY A 111 -12.35 -18.67 -1.27
CA GLY A 111 -12.01 -17.62 -0.29
C GLY A 111 -10.52 -17.34 -0.17
N TRP A 112 -9.66 -18.00 -0.94
CA TRP A 112 -8.24 -17.64 -1.02
C TRP A 112 -8.10 -16.23 -1.59
N ARG A 113 -7.16 -15.48 -1.02
CA ARG A 113 -6.66 -14.20 -1.51
C ARG A 113 -5.16 -14.14 -1.27
N PRO A 114 -4.40 -13.20 -1.88
CA PRO A 114 -2.98 -13.11 -1.64
C PRO A 114 -2.65 -12.99 -0.14
N ALA A 115 -1.58 -13.66 0.28
CA ALA A 115 -1.16 -13.70 1.68
C ALA A 115 0.36 -13.67 1.80
N PHE A 116 0.82 -13.19 2.95
CA PHE A 116 2.24 -13.12 3.28
C PHE A 116 2.44 -13.44 4.77
N GLY A 117 3.30 -14.40 5.06
CA GLY A 117 3.65 -14.80 6.41
C GLY A 117 4.99 -14.24 6.85
N GLN A 118 5.09 -13.82 8.10
CA GLN A 118 6.36 -13.38 8.67
C GLN A 118 6.51 -13.84 10.12
N ILE A 119 7.77 -14.03 10.55
CA ILE A 119 8.13 -14.60 11.85
C ILE A 119 9.43 -13.95 12.37
N ASN A 120 9.75 -14.19 13.64
CA ASN A 120 11.00 -13.81 14.31
C ASN A 120 11.30 -12.30 14.21
N SER A 121 12.56 -11.95 13.95
CA SER A 121 13.04 -10.57 13.90
C SER A 121 12.39 -9.74 12.81
N ALA A 122 12.08 -10.34 11.66
CA ALA A 122 11.42 -9.63 10.57
C ALA A 122 9.97 -9.30 10.96
N GLN A 123 9.26 -10.19 11.64
CA GLN A 123 7.91 -9.86 12.12
C GLN A 123 7.94 -8.86 13.27
N SER A 124 8.91 -8.99 14.17
CA SER A 124 9.11 -8.01 15.25
C SER A 124 9.40 -6.62 14.70
N HIS A 125 10.04 -6.52 13.53
CA HIS A 125 10.27 -5.27 12.82
C HIS A 125 8.97 -4.67 12.29
N LEU A 126 8.15 -5.45 11.56
CA LEU A 126 6.84 -5.01 11.08
C LEU A 126 5.92 -4.58 12.22
N ALA A 127 5.88 -5.34 13.32
CA ALA A 127 5.10 -5.00 14.50
C ALA A 127 5.56 -3.68 15.15
N ARG A 128 6.88 -3.43 15.24
CA ARG A 128 7.43 -2.16 15.78
C ARG A 128 7.07 -0.96 14.92
N HIS A 129 6.97 -1.15 13.60
CA HIS A 129 6.50 -0.12 12.67
C HIS A 129 4.96 -0.05 12.57
N ALA A 130 4.26 -0.79 13.41
CA ALA A 130 2.80 -0.83 13.49
C ALA A 130 2.15 -1.06 12.12
N ILE A 131 2.69 -1.98 11.31
CA ILE A 131 2.09 -2.30 10.01
C ILE A 131 0.66 -2.79 10.22
N CYS A 132 -0.31 -2.09 9.63
CA CYS A 132 -1.75 -2.31 9.80
C CYS A 132 -2.47 -2.33 8.45
N LYS A 133 -3.80 -2.45 8.49
CA LYS A 133 -4.67 -2.36 7.32
C LYS A 133 -4.41 -1.07 6.53
N GLY A 134 -4.35 -1.18 5.20
CA GLY A 134 -4.10 -0.09 4.26
C GLY A 134 -2.62 0.13 3.94
N ASP A 135 -1.68 -0.51 4.67
CA ASP A 135 -0.27 -0.48 4.31
C ASP A 135 0.01 -1.38 3.08
N LEU A 136 0.99 -1.02 2.26
CA LEU A 136 1.29 -1.69 0.99
C LEU A 136 2.66 -2.37 1.01
N PHE A 137 2.67 -3.68 0.86
CA PHE A 137 3.88 -4.41 0.51
C PHE A 137 4.14 -4.33 -0.99
N LEU A 138 5.40 -4.06 -1.34
CA LEU A 138 5.99 -4.25 -2.66
C LEU A 138 7.10 -5.29 -2.52
N PHE A 139 6.88 -6.47 -3.08
CA PHE A 139 7.82 -7.57 -2.99
C PHE A 139 8.86 -7.46 -4.11
N PHE A 140 10.12 -7.55 -3.74
CA PHE A 140 11.23 -7.53 -4.68
C PHE A 140 12.19 -8.69 -4.43
N GLY A 141 12.89 -9.12 -5.48
CA GLY A 141 13.80 -10.26 -5.42
C GLY A 141 15.03 -10.06 -6.30
N TRP A 142 15.95 -11.02 -6.26
CA TRP A 142 17.10 -11.07 -7.15
C TRP A 142 16.72 -11.75 -8.47
N PHE A 143 16.87 -11.03 -9.58
CA PHE A 143 16.57 -11.50 -10.93
C PHE A 143 17.76 -11.41 -11.87
N ARG A 144 17.73 -12.26 -12.90
CA ARG A 144 18.65 -12.23 -14.04
C ARG A 144 17.97 -12.87 -15.24
N GLU A 145 18.26 -12.36 -16.44
CA GLU A 145 17.74 -12.94 -17.68
C GLU A 145 18.20 -14.39 -17.87
N ALA A 146 17.25 -15.22 -18.29
CA ALA A 146 17.45 -16.61 -18.62
C ALA A 146 16.98 -16.89 -20.04
N GLU A 147 17.69 -17.78 -20.71
CA GLU A 147 17.41 -18.23 -22.07
C GLU A 147 17.31 -19.75 -22.09
N GLN A 148 16.57 -20.26 -23.07
CA GLN A 148 16.49 -21.70 -23.32
C GLN A 148 17.29 -22.05 -24.57
N ILE A 149 18.28 -22.93 -24.43
CA ILE A 149 19.13 -23.42 -25.52
C ILE A 149 19.13 -24.95 -25.47
N ASP A 150 18.84 -25.57 -26.60
CA ASP A 150 18.70 -27.03 -26.74
C ASP A 150 17.76 -27.64 -25.68
N GLY A 151 16.66 -26.95 -25.40
CA GLY A 151 15.67 -27.34 -24.40
C GLY A 151 16.08 -27.13 -22.94
N ARG A 152 17.26 -26.55 -22.66
CA ARG A 152 17.75 -26.30 -21.30
C ARG A 152 17.83 -24.82 -20.97
N TRP A 153 17.31 -24.46 -19.80
CA TRP A 153 17.39 -23.15 -19.20
C TRP A 153 18.78 -22.88 -18.65
N ARG A 154 19.30 -21.69 -18.95
CA ARG A 154 20.52 -21.13 -18.36
C ARG A 154 20.38 -19.62 -18.23
N PHE A 155 21.17 -19.01 -17.35
CA PHE A 155 21.26 -17.55 -17.31
C PHE A 155 22.05 -17.02 -18.51
N VAL A 156 21.60 -15.90 -19.08
CA VAL A 156 22.33 -15.17 -20.12
C VAL A 156 23.63 -14.64 -19.52
N ARG A 157 24.77 -14.94 -20.16
CA ARG A 157 26.12 -14.77 -19.59
C ARG A 157 26.41 -13.33 -19.14
N GLU A 158 26.04 -12.35 -19.95
CA GLU A 158 26.33 -10.94 -19.70
C GLU A 158 25.11 -10.17 -19.12
N ALA A 159 24.00 -10.86 -18.84
CA ALA A 159 22.83 -10.21 -18.26
C ALA A 159 23.11 -9.74 -16.82
N PRO A 160 22.67 -8.52 -16.45
CA PRO A 160 22.93 -7.97 -15.14
C PRO A 160 22.12 -8.71 -14.06
N ASN A 161 22.62 -8.60 -12.82
CA ASN A 161 21.86 -9.02 -11.65
C ASN A 161 21.03 -7.84 -11.18
N LEU A 162 19.72 -8.03 -11.06
CA LEU A 162 18.77 -6.98 -10.76
C LEU A 162 18.03 -7.26 -9.46
N HIS A 163 17.73 -6.22 -8.69
CA HIS A 163 16.63 -6.22 -7.74
C HIS A 163 15.40 -5.66 -8.45
N VAL A 164 14.34 -6.47 -8.53
CA VAL A 164 13.11 -6.13 -9.28
C VAL A 164 11.91 -6.34 -8.39
N ILE A 165 11.02 -5.34 -8.35
CA ILE A 165 9.69 -5.45 -7.74
C ILE A 165 8.84 -6.34 -8.63
N TYR A 166 8.39 -7.47 -8.09
CA TYR A 166 7.67 -8.50 -8.85
C TYR A 166 6.22 -8.69 -8.38
N GLY A 167 5.83 -8.12 -7.24
CA GLY A 167 4.48 -8.28 -6.71
C GLY A 167 4.13 -7.23 -5.68
N TRP A 168 2.85 -7.18 -5.33
CA TRP A 168 2.30 -6.26 -4.35
C TRP A 168 1.26 -6.94 -3.46
N MET A 169 1.01 -6.35 -2.30
CA MET A 169 -0.10 -6.71 -1.43
C MET A 169 -0.43 -5.56 -0.48
N GLU A 170 -1.61 -4.98 -0.63
CA GLU A 170 -2.20 -4.08 0.36
C GLU A 170 -2.82 -4.89 1.49
N VAL A 171 -2.49 -4.55 2.74
CA VAL A 171 -2.93 -5.27 3.93
C VAL A 171 -4.39 -4.98 4.24
N ASP A 172 -5.17 -6.02 4.51
CA ASP A 172 -6.51 -5.91 5.10
C ASP A 172 -6.57 -6.47 6.51
N GLU A 173 -5.93 -7.62 6.74
CA GLU A 173 -5.88 -8.25 8.06
C GLU A 173 -4.45 -8.63 8.46
N VAL A 174 -4.15 -8.47 9.75
CA VAL A 174 -2.90 -8.91 10.38
C VAL A 174 -3.25 -9.90 11.47
N ILE A 175 -2.91 -11.16 11.28
CA ILE A 175 -3.34 -12.27 12.13
C ILE A 175 -2.11 -12.88 12.80
N ASN A 176 -1.93 -12.65 14.10
CA ASN A 176 -0.98 -13.44 14.88
C ASN A 176 -1.52 -14.88 15.02
N LEU A 177 -0.83 -15.83 14.39
CA LEU A 177 -1.25 -17.22 14.29
C LEU A 177 -1.06 -18.00 15.61
N ALA A 178 -0.14 -17.55 16.47
CA ALA A 178 0.04 -18.16 17.79
C ALA A 178 -1.08 -17.77 18.77
N ALA A 179 -1.64 -16.56 18.62
CA ALA A 179 -2.70 -16.03 19.47
C ALA A 179 -4.12 -16.24 18.91
N SER A 180 -4.25 -16.44 17.59
CA SER A 180 -5.55 -16.54 16.93
C SER A 180 -6.24 -17.90 17.12
N ARG A 181 -7.57 -17.86 17.21
CA ARG A 181 -8.47 -19.02 17.19
C ARG A 181 -9.42 -19.03 15.99
N ARG A 182 -9.16 -18.18 14.98
CA ARG A 182 -10.02 -17.96 13.80
C ARG A 182 -9.80 -19.05 12.73
N SER A 183 -10.15 -20.29 13.03
CA SER A 183 -9.93 -21.44 12.13
C SER A 183 -10.73 -21.33 10.82
N ASP A 184 -11.92 -20.73 10.87
CA ASP A 184 -12.79 -20.45 9.72
C ASP A 184 -12.12 -19.52 8.70
N LEU A 185 -11.55 -18.41 9.17
CA LEU A 185 -10.84 -17.43 8.35
C LEU A 185 -9.57 -18.01 7.72
N LEU A 186 -8.92 -18.96 8.40
CA LEU A 186 -7.66 -19.56 7.97
C LEU A 186 -7.86 -20.76 7.03
N ALA A 187 -9.08 -21.31 6.92
CA ALA A 187 -9.35 -22.47 6.09
C ALA A 187 -8.95 -22.31 4.61
N PRO A 188 -9.16 -21.15 3.95
CA PRO A 188 -8.70 -20.95 2.56
C PRO A 188 -7.18 -20.94 2.38
N PHE A 189 -6.43 -20.79 3.48
CA PHE A 189 -4.98 -20.72 3.53
C PHE A 189 -4.35 -21.99 4.11
N ALA A 190 -5.12 -23.08 4.25
CA ALA A 190 -4.69 -24.29 4.95
C ALA A 190 -3.33 -24.84 4.49
N ASP A 191 -2.92 -24.57 3.25
CA ASP A 191 -1.65 -24.99 2.66
C ASP A 191 -0.52 -23.93 2.74
N HIS A 192 -0.76 -22.78 3.36
CA HIS A 192 0.22 -21.72 3.49
C HIS A 192 1.33 -22.14 4.47
N PRO A 193 2.63 -21.97 4.15
CA PRO A 193 3.74 -22.44 4.98
C PRO A 193 3.74 -22.00 6.44
N HIS A 194 3.08 -20.88 6.75
CA HIS A 194 2.94 -20.36 8.11
C HIS A 194 1.90 -21.09 8.97
N LEU A 195 1.04 -21.93 8.39
CA LEU A 195 0.12 -22.82 9.11
C LEU A 195 0.68 -24.23 9.33
N HIS A 196 1.92 -24.50 8.87
CA HIS A 196 2.55 -25.82 8.94
C HIS A 196 3.77 -25.80 9.85
N GLY A 197 3.65 -26.39 11.04
CA GLY A 197 4.80 -26.68 11.91
C GLY A 197 5.54 -25.47 12.47
N ARG A 198 4.89 -24.29 12.55
CA ARG A 198 5.45 -23.06 13.13
C ARG A 198 4.68 -22.67 14.40
N SER A 199 5.32 -22.84 15.55
CA SER A 199 4.75 -22.53 16.86
C SER A 199 5.33 -21.26 17.50
N ASP A 200 6.14 -20.49 16.75
CA ASP A 200 6.75 -19.28 17.31
C ASP A 200 5.67 -18.25 17.65
N PRO A 201 5.73 -17.58 18.82
CA PRO A 201 4.75 -16.58 19.24
C PRO A 201 4.61 -15.38 18.28
N SER A 202 5.64 -15.11 17.48
CA SER A 202 5.63 -14.04 16.49
C SER A 202 5.08 -14.48 15.13
N ASN A 203 4.72 -15.76 14.91
CA ASN A 203 4.21 -16.20 13.63
C ASN A 203 2.93 -15.44 13.24
N THR A 204 2.99 -14.64 12.17
CA THR A 204 1.91 -13.74 11.76
C THR A 204 1.63 -13.90 10.27
N LEU A 205 0.35 -13.89 9.92
CA LEU A 205 -0.13 -13.91 8.54
C LEU A 205 -0.78 -12.56 8.21
N TYR A 206 -0.34 -11.94 7.13
CA TYR A 206 -0.93 -10.75 6.53
C TYR A 206 -1.81 -11.20 5.36
N LEU A 207 -3.06 -10.76 5.32
CA LEU A 207 -3.98 -11.04 4.24
C LEU A 207 -4.23 -9.78 3.41
N ALA A 208 -4.31 -9.96 2.10
CA ALA A 208 -4.55 -8.87 1.18
C ALA A 208 -5.96 -8.29 1.29
N SER A 209 -6.14 -7.01 0.97
CA SER A 209 -7.45 -6.46 0.61
C SER A 209 -7.98 -7.12 -0.66
N GLU A 210 -9.30 -7.09 -0.84
CA GLU A 210 -9.92 -7.59 -2.08
C GLU A 210 -9.50 -6.71 -3.28
N ARG A 211 -9.43 -5.40 -3.05
CA ARG A 211 -9.09 -4.39 -4.05
C ARG A 211 -8.07 -3.42 -3.49
N LEU A 212 -7.18 -2.95 -4.36
CA LEU A 212 -6.16 -1.97 -4.03
C LEU A 212 -6.79 -0.58 -3.85
N HIS A 213 -6.55 0.08 -2.71
CA HIS A 213 -7.08 1.42 -2.44
C HIS A 213 -6.07 2.53 -2.75
N LEU A 214 -5.58 2.55 -3.99
CA LEU A 214 -4.76 3.65 -4.52
C LEU A 214 -5.54 4.44 -5.58
N PRO A 215 -5.53 5.78 -5.55
CA PRO A 215 -6.22 6.59 -6.53
C PRO A 215 -5.81 6.21 -7.96
N ARG A 216 -6.80 6.11 -8.87
CA ARG A 216 -6.60 5.87 -10.31
C ARG A 216 -6.03 4.49 -10.66
N LEU A 217 -6.01 3.54 -9.73
CA LEU A 217 -5.60 2.16 -9.95
C LEU A 217 -6.76 1.19 -9.69
N ASP A 218 -7.24 0.51 -10.74
CA ASP A 218 -8.18 -0.61 -10.62
C ASP A 218 -7.41 -1.94 -10.67
N ARG A 219 -7.11 -2.48 -9.50
CA ARG A 219 -6.35 -3.73 -9.30
C ARG A 219 -6.88 -4.51 -8.10
N GLN A 220 -6.62 -5.82 -8.09
CA GLN A 220 -6.76 -6.64 -6.88
C GLN A 220 -5.80 -6.15 -5.79
N GLY A 221 -6.18 -6.31 -4.53
CA GLY A 221 -5.39 -5.83 -3.39
C GLY A 221 -4.00 -6.47 -3.30
N GLY A 222 -3.81 -7.67 -3.86
CA GLY A 222 -2.49 -8.27 -4.06
C GLY A 222 -2.37 -8.95 -5.41
N GLY A 223 -1.14 -9.21 -5.83
CA GLY A 223 -0.88 -9.90 -7.09
C GLY A 223 0.58 -9.81 -7.55
N MET A 224 0.81 -10.25 -8.78
CA MET A 224 2.12 -10.27 -9.41
C MET A 224 2.20 -9.38 -10.64
N PHE A 225 3.33 -8.70 -10.81
CA PHE A 225 3.69 -8.10 -12.07
C PHE A 225 4.23 -9.21 -12.99
N ARG A 226 3.48 -9.53 -14.05
CA ARG A 226 3.82 -10.63 -14.95
C ARG A 226 5.13 -10.39 -15.69
N GLU A 227 5.39 -9.13 -16.06
CA GLU A 227 6.51 -8.73 -16.89
C GLU A 227 7.34 -7.63 -16.23
N ILE A 228 8.64 -7.66 -16.50
CA ILE A 228 9.58 -6.62 -16.08
C ILE A 228 9.21 -5.28 -16.72
N SER A 229 9.38 -4.20 -15.96
CA SER A 229 9.33 -2.83 -16.49
C SER A 229 10.37 -1.96 -15.81
N GLY A 230 10.80 -0.88 -16.48
CA GLY A 230 11.79 0.06 -15.95
C GLY A 230 11.47 0.56 -14.54
N PRO A 231 10.26 1.08 -14.26
CA PRO A 231 9.89 1.57 -12.93
C PRO A 231 9.92 0.53 -11.80
N ARG A 232 9.94 -0.77 -12.15
CA ARG A 232 10.03 -1.88 -11.19
C ARG A 232 11.46 -2.36 -10.93
N VAL A 233 12.44 -1.91 -11.72
CA VAL A 233 13.85 -2.23 -11.51
C VAL A 233 14.43 -1.26 -10.49
N LEU A 234 14.77 -1.78 -9.30
CA LEU A 234 15.39 -0.98 -8.25
C LEU A 234 16.87 -0.73 -8.55
N THR A 235 17.57 -1.72 -9.10
CA THR A 235 19.01 -1.64 -9.39
C THR A 235 19.35 -0.53 -10.39
N ASP A 236 20.34 0.31 -10.06
CA ASP A 236 20.98 1.17 -11.04
C ASP A 236 21.84 0.33 -11.98
N THR A 237 21.39 0.13 -13.22
CA THR A 237 22.07 -0.74 -14.21
C THR A 237 23.41 -0.17 -14.69
N ARG A 238 23.74 1.08 -14.36
CA ARG A 238 25.08 1.64 -14.56
C ARG A 238 26.10 1.16 -13.54
N GLN A 239 25.65 0.52 -12.47
CA GLN A 239 26.47 0.07 -11.35
C GLN A 239 26.64 -1.44 -11.40
N SER A 240 27.79 -1.94 -10.91
CA SER A 240 28.08 -3.37 -10.88
C SER A 240 27.33 -4.14 -9.78
N LYS A 241 26.90 -3.43 -8.72
CA LYS A 241 26.24 -4.03 -7.56
C LYS A 241 24.71 -3.90 -7.68
N ARG A 242 24.00 -5.03 -7.66
CA ARG A 242 22.53 -5.08 -7.65
C ARG A 242 21.87 -4.32 -6.47
N SER A 243 22.60 -4.16 -5.37
CA SER A 243 22.15 -3.45 -4.17
C SER A 243 22.30 -1.93 -4.25
N THR A 244 22.92 -1.40 -5.31
CA THR A 244 22.89 0.03 -5.58
C THR A 244 21.61 0.33 -6.33
N TRP A 245 20.70 1.03 -5.67
CA TRP A 245 19.38 1.32 -6.21
C TRP A 245 19.32 2.72 -6.78
N ARG A 246 18.45 2.92 -7.76
CA ARG A 246 18.08 4.22 -8.30
C ARG A 246 16.61 4.47 -8.04
N LEU A 247 16.33 5.58 -7.37
CA LEU A 247 15.04 5.90 -6.80
C LEU A 247 14.69 7.37 -7.08
N PRO A 248 13.41 7.75 -7.15
CA PRO A 248 13.01 9.16 -7.20
C PRO A 248 13.66 10.01 -6.10
N GLN A 249 14.00 11.28 -6.39
CA GLN A 249 14.69 12.15 -5.41
C GLN A 249 13.94 12.29 -4.08
N TRP A 250 12.60 12.24 -4.10
CA TRP A 250 11.78 12.48 -2.92
C TRP A 250 11.94 11.37 -1.86
N LEU A 251 12.49 10.20 -2.23
CA LEU A 251 12.84 9.13 -1.31
C LEU A 251 14.11 9.41 -0.52
N HIS A 252 14.92 10.40 -0.93
CA HIS A 252 16.14 10.77 -0.24
C HIS A 252 15.82 11.41 1.13
N PRO A 253 16.61 11.12 2.19
CA PRO A 253 16.37 11.62 3.55
C PRO A 253 16.25 13.15 3.67
N ASP A 254 16.95 13.91 2.82
CA ASP A 254 16.87 15.38 2.77
C ASP A 254 15.47 15.91 2.46
N PHE A 255 14.57 15.09 1.90
CA PHE A 255 13.17 15.43 1.64
C PHE A 255 12.21 14.96 2.75
N GLY A 256 12.75 14.59 3.93
CA GLY A 256 11.95 14.18 5.09
C GLY A 256 11.43 12.75 5.03
N THR A 257 11.88 11.95 4.06
CA THR A 257 11.53 10.54 3.92
C THR A 257 12.46 9.66 4.75
N THR A 258 11.94 8.58 5.34
CA THR A 258 12.78 7.57 6.01
C THR A 258 12.49 6.18 5.49
N LEU A 259 13.56 5.43 5.21
CA LEU A 259 13.51 4.02 4.82
C LEU A 259 14.27 3.20 5.86
N SER A 260 13.56 2.32 6.59
CA SER A 260 14.15 1.60 7.72
C SER A 260 15.42 0.83 7.33
N TYR A 261 16.43 0.81 8.19
CA TYR A 261 17.78 0.27 7.97
C TYR A 261 18.67 1.04 6.98
N ASN A 262 18.12 2.04 6.30
CA ASN A 262 18.80 2.82 5.27
C ASN A 262 18.86 4.31 5.64
N GLU A 263 18.73 4.68 6.91
CA GLU A 263 18.64 6.08 7.36
C GLU A 263 19.98 6.82 7.29
N THR A 264 21.10 6.09 7.21
CA THR A 264 22.45 6.68 7.21
C THR A 264 22.69 7.52 5.95
N PRO A 265 22.98 8.83 6.07
CA PRO A 265 23.15 9.73 4.91
C PRO A 265 24.20 9.27 3.90
N GLY A 266 25.32 8.70 4.36
CA GLY A 266 26.40 8.23 3.47
C GLY A 266 26.02 7.06 2.55
N ARG A 267 24.81 6.47 2.69
CA ARG A 267 24.28 5.48 1.75
C ARG A 267 23.58 6.12 0.55
N TRP A 268 23.24 7.39 0.63
CA TRP A 268 22.44 8.10 -0.36
C TRP A 268 23.28 9.11 -1.12
N GLN A 269 22.96 9.31 -2.39
CA GLN A 269 23.54 10.37 -3.22
C GLN A 269 22.44 10.93 -4.13
N LEU A 270 22.28 12.25 -4.13
CA LEU A 270 21.38 12.95 -5.04
C LEU A 270 21.98 13.03 -6.45
N ASP A 271 21.14 12.85 -7.46
CA ASP A 271 21.49 12.89 -8.88
C ASP A 271 20.31 13.48 -9.68
N GLY A 272 20.22 14.82 -9.69
CA GLY A 272 19.11 15.53 -10.34
C GLY A 272 17.75 15.22 -9.72
N THR A 273 16.81 14.73 -10.53
CA THR A 273 15.46 14.33 -10.09
C THR A 273 15.40 12.93 -9.49
N GLU A 274 16.54 12.25 -9.38
CA GLU A 274 16.69 10.92 -8.81
C GLU A 274 17.70 10.95 -7.64
N CYS A 275 17.79 9.83 -6.94
CA CYS A 275 18.85 9.55 -6.00
C CYS A 275 19.31 8.10 -6.17
N THR A 276 20.55 7.84 -5.76
CA THR A 276 21.06 6.48 -5.60
C THR A 276 21.13 6.09 -4.14
N LEU A 277 20.84 4.82 -3.84
CA LEU A 277 20.91 4.23 -2.51
C LEU A 277 21.78 2.98 -2.53
N SER A 278 22.83 2.95 -1.70
CA SER A 278 23.53 1.71 -1.32
C SER A 278 22.72 0.94 -0.27
N SER A 279 21.77 0.14 -0.75
CA SER A 279 20.78 -0.57 0.07
C SER A 279 21.43 -1.52 1.10
N ALA A 280 20.89 -1.51 2.32
CA ALA A 280 21.38 -2.33 3.41
C ALA A 280 21.26 -3.83 3.08
N ALA A 281 22.32 -4.59 3.37
CA ALA A 281 22.25 -6.06 3.29
C ALA A 281 21.38 -6.65 4.41
N ARG A 282 21.37 -5.98 5.56
CA ARG A 282 20.60 -6.32 6.76
C ARG A 282 19.13 -5.95 6.58
N GLY A 283 18.25 -6.81 7.07
CA GLY A 283 16.80 -6.60 7.03
C GLY A 283 16.18 -7.26 5.80
N GLN A 284 15.00 -7.81 6.00
CA GLN A 284 14.17 -8.36 4.93
C GLN A 284 13.08 -7.37 4.50
N GLU A 285 12.64 -6.52 5.43
CA GLU A 285 11.54 -5.57 5.26
C GLU A 285 12.10 -4.15 5.42
N PHE A 286 11.96 -3.30 4.39
CA PHE A 286 12.29 -1.88 4.46
C PHE A 286 11.00 -1.06 4.48
N VAL A 287 10.69 -0.49 5.65
CA VAL A 287 9.48 0.31 5.85
C VAL A 287 9.77 1.75 5.45
N LEU A 288 9.03 2.23 4.46
CA LEU A 288 9.00 3.61 4.03
C LEU A 288 7.95 4.36 4.84
N ALA A 289 8.39 5.22 5.75
CA ALA A 289 7.49 6.20 6.34
C ALA A 289 7.45 7.42 5.42
N THR A 290 6.30 7.62 4.77
CA THR A 290 6.11 8.66 3.77
C THR A 290 5.74 9.96 4.46
N ALA A 291 6.46 11.05 4.16
CA ALA A 291 6.06 12.40 4.53
C ALA A 291 5.21 13.06 3.43
N ASN A 292 5.29 12.53 2.20
CA ASN A 292 4.64 13.09 1.01
C ASN A 292 3.76 12.04 0.31
N ARG A 293 2.45 12.15 0.54
CA ARG A 293 1.45 11.24 -0.04
C ARG A 293 1.36 11.35 -1.56
N GLU A 294 1.37 12.57 -2.10
CA GLU A 294 1.24 12.79 -3.55
C GLU A 294 2.43 12.19 -4.32
N ALA A 295 3.66 12.42 -3.85
CA ALA A 295 4.86 11.84 -4.45
C ALA A 295 4.87 10.31 -4.36
N THR A 296 4.36 9.76 -3.25
CA THR A 296 4.18 8.31 -3.07
C THR A 296 3.18 7.75 -4.08
N GLU A 297 2.00 8.34 -4.18
CA GLU A 297 0.96 7.90 -5.11
C GLU A 297 1.41 8.03 -6.57
N ALA A 298 2.14 9.09 -6.92
CA ALA A 298 2.73 9.26 -8.26
C ALA A 298 3.74 8.16 -8.58
N TRP A 299 4.67 7.87 -7.67
CA TRP A 299 5.65 6.79 -7.85
C TRP A 299 4.98 5.41 -7.94
N LEU A 300 3.96 5.16 -7.11
CA LEU A 300 3.18 3.92 -7.21
C LEU A 300 2.42 3.85 -8.54
N GLY A 301 1.90 4.96 -9.06
CA GLY A 301 1.33 5.04 -10.40
C GLY A 301 2.31 4.53 -11.48
N ASP A 302 3.57 4.96 -11.42
CA ASP A 302 4.61 4.49 -12.35
C ASP A 302 4.95 3.01 -12.15
N VAL A 303 5.09 2.55 -10.89
CA VAL A 303 5.36 1.13 -10.55
C VAL A 303 4.26 0.20 -11.09
N PHE A 304 2.99 0.61 -10.97
CA PHE A 304 1.83 -0.13 -11.45
C PHE A 304 1.55 0.06 -12.95
N GLY A 305 2.26 0.98 -13.62
CA GLY A 305 2.09 1.27 -15.05
C GLY A 305 0.76 1.97 -15.35
N ALA A 306 0.27 2.83 -14.46
CA ALA A 306 -0.89 3.67 -14.74
C ALA A 306 -0.58 4.57 -15.94
N GLN A 307 -1.50 4.60 -16.92
CA GLN A 307 -1.44 5.58 -18.01
C GLN A 307 -1.54 6.98 -17.38
N LYS A 308 -0.57 7.86 -17.66
CA LYS A 308 -0.75 9.30 -17.40
C LYS A 308 -1.94 9.74 -18.25
N SER A 309 -3.09 10.04 -17.64
CA SER A 309 -4.20 10.59 -18.39
C SER A 309 -3.75 11.92 -18.99
N ALA A 310 -3.90 12.08 -20.29
CA ALA A 310 -3.61 13.30 -21.04
C ALA A 310 -4.66 14.40 -20.76
N LEU A 311 -4.87 14.73 -19.48
CA LEU A 311 -5.86 15.73 -19.01
C LEU A 311 -5.22 16.88 -18.22
N ALA A 312 -3.88 17.01 -18.25
CA ALA A 312 -3.16 18.10 -17.59
C ALA A 312 -2.72 19.26 -18.51
N ASP A 313 -3.16 19.29 -19.78
CA ASP A 313 -2.79 20.38 -20.73
C ASP A 313 -3.92 21.40 -21.01
N CYS A 314 -5.03 21.37 -20.25
CA CYS A 314 -6.12 22.35 -20.39
C CYS A 314 -6.00 23.58 -19.47
N SER A 315 -4.83 23.90 -18.92
CA SER A 315 -4.63 25.11 -18.11
C SER A 315 -4.20 26.35 -18.92
N ASN A 316 -4.41 26.38 -20.24
CA ASN A 316 -4.06 27.53 -21.08
C ASN A 316 -5.14 27.96 -22.08
N GLN A 317 -6.42 27.76 -21.75
CA GLN A 317 -7.50 28.51 -22.39
C GLN A 317 -8.07 29.53 -21.40
N ARG A 318 -7.95 30.81 -21.79
CA ARG A 318 -8.42 31.98 -21.05
C ARG A 318 -9.85 31.76 -20.57
N ALA A 319 -10.05 31.82 -19.26
CA ALA A 319 -11.38 31.99 -18.68
C ALA A 319 -11.96 33.32 -19.19
N SER A 320 -12.92 33.27 -20.10
CA SER A 320 -13.78 34.43 -20.39
C SER A 320 -14.74 34.60 -19.23
N GLU A 321 -14.64 35.72 -18.53
CA GLU A 321 -15.56 36.14 -17.48
C GLU A 321 -17.01 36.16 -17.99
N ALA A 322 -17.83 35.22 -17.54
CA ALA A 322 -19.27 35.29 -17.69
C ALA A 322 -19.86 36.05 -16.50
N ASN A 323 -20.25 37.30 -16.71
CA ASN A 323 -20.98 38.12 -15.75
C ASN A 323 -22.37 37.51 -15.49
N ILE A 324 -22.57 36.94 -14.30
CA ILE A 324 -23.90 36.54 -13.84
C ILE A 324 -24.64 37.80 -13.36
N THR A 325 -25.65 38.20 -14.11
CA THR A 325 -26.57 39.29 -13.74
C THR A 325 -27.79 38.67 -13.05
N ILE A 326 -27.98 38.93 -11.75
CA ILE A 326 -29.18 38.53 -11.01
C ILE A 326 -30.26 39.59 -11.26
N VAL A 327 -31.35 39.22 -11.95
CA VAL A 327 -32.53 40.09 -12.15
C VAL A 327 -33.72 39.47 -11.43
N GLY A 328 -34.25 40.14 -10.41
CA GLY A 328 -35.53 39.79 -9.80
C GLY A 328 -35.84 40.63 -8.56
N ARG A 329 -36.82 41.55 -8.65
CA ARG A 329 -37.41 42.26 -7.51
C ARG A 329 -38.48 41.37 -6.85
N PRO A 330 -38.64 41.36 -5.51
CA PRO A 330 -39.73 40.65 -4.88
C PRO A 330 -41.02 41.45 -4.92
N ARG A 331 -42.12 40.83 -5.36
CA ARG A 331 -43.49 41.25 -5.03
C ARG A 331 -44.16 40.13 -4.25
N ASP A 332 -44.64 40.54 -3.07
CA ASP A 332 -45.63 39.92 -2.19
C ASP A 332 -45.44 38.52 -1.60
N LYS A 333 -45.25 38.57 -0.26
CA LYS A 333 -45.74 37.77 0.86
C LYS A 333 -46.44 36.43 0.60
N SER A 334 -45.96 35.47 1.40
CA SER A 334 -46.48 34.12 1.72
C SER A 334 -46.18 33.03 0.70
N VAL A 335 -45.30 32.09 1.10
CA VAL A 335 -45.38 30.62 0.93
C VAL A 335 -44.04 30.01 1.42
N ALA A 336 -44.13 28.77 1.89
CA ALA A 336 -43.20 27.98 2.70
C ALA A 336 -41.80 27.68 2.11
N ALA A 337 -40.96 27.07 2.96
CA ALA A 337 -39.59 26.59 2.73
C ALA A 337 -39.29 26.19 1.27
N GLY A 338 -38.39 26.93 0.63
CA GLY A 338 -37.99 26.71 -0.76
C GLY A 338 -36.90 25.64 -0.89
N SER A 339 -37.17 24.67 -1.76
CA SER A 339 -36.18 23.82 -2.42
C SER A 339 -35.21 24.67 -3.25
N VAL A 340 -33.94 24.25 -3.30
CA VAL A 340 -32.94 24.81 -4.22
C VAL A 340 -32.85 23.87 -5.42
N ASP A 341 -33.36 24.30 -6.57
CA ASP A 341 -33.19 23.55 -7.82
C ASP A 341 -31.83 23.88 -8.44
N VAL A 342 -31.01 22.85 -8.63
CA VAL A 342 -29.73 22.95 -9.35
C VAL A 342 -29.99 22.51 -10.79
N ILE A 343 -29.92 23.45 -11.72
CA ILE A 343 -30.09 23.21 -13.15
C ILE A 343 -28.71 23.11 -13.79
N ASP A 344 -28.49 22.13 -14.66
CA ASP A 344 -27.25 22.03 -15.42
C ASP A 344 -27.20 23.03 -16.60
N ALA A 345 -26.07 23.08 -17.31
CA ALA A 345 -25.83 24.02 -18.41
C ALA A 345 -26.78 23.85 -19.62
N HIS A 346 -27.70 22.88 -19.59
CA HIS A 346 -28.67 22.62 -20.66
C HIS A 346 -30.13 22.70 -20.19
N GLY A 347 -30.41 23.15 -18.97
CA GLY A 347 -31.77 23.52 -18.56
C GLY A 347 -32.68 22.35 -18.14
N GLN A 348 -32.12 21.20 -17.77
CA GLN A 348 -32.90 20.05 -17.28
C GLN A 348 -32.73 19.82 -15.77
N LEU A 349 -33.81 19.40 -15.10
CA LEU A 349 -33.84 19.03 -13.68
C LEU A 349 -33.18 17.66 -13.48
N ASN A 350 -32.27 17.54 -12.51
CA ASN A 350 -31.47 16.34 -12.26
C ASN A 350 -31.75 15.81 -10.84
N GLU A 351 -32.58 14.78 -10.70
CA GLU A 351 -33.10 14.32 -9.40
C GLU A 351 -32.08 13.54 -8.53
N GLU A 352 -30.94 13.10 -9.07
CA GLU A 352 -30.00 12.22 -8.33
C GLU A 352 -29.01 12.94 -7.39
N ARG A 353 -28.96 14.28 -7.36
CA ARG A 353 -28.00 15.02 -6.49
C ARG A 353 -28.59 15.57 -5.19
N GLY A 354 -29.89 15.39 -4.93
CA GLY A 354 -30.55 15.85 -3.70
C GLY A 354 -30.23 15.03 -2.44
N MET A 355 -29.70 13.81 -2.56
CA MET A 355 -29.50 12.92 -1.40
C MET A 355 -28.21 13.16 -0.60
N TYR A 356 -27.20 13.84 -1.16
CA TYR A 356 -25.90 14.01 -0.49
C TYR A 356 -25.80 15.25 0.41
N VAL A 357 -26.75 16.19 0.32
CA VAL A 357 -26.71 17.44 1.12
C VAL A 357 -27.48 17.31 2.44
N SER A 358 -28.50 16.44 2.54
CA SER A 358 -29.22 16.23 3.81
C SER A 358 -28.41 15.44 4.84
N ALA A 359 -27.72 14.38 4.41
CA ALA A 359 -26.92 13.52 5.30
C ALA A 359 -25.74 14.25 5.96
N LEU A 360 -25.19 15.28 5.30
CA LEU A 360 -24.11 16.10 5.84
C LEU A 360 -24.61 17.12 6.87
N TRP A 361 -25.84 17.61 6.71
CA TRP A 361 -26.47 18.55 7.65
C TRP A 361 -26.95 17.87 8.93
N ASP A 362 -27.52 16.66 8.82
CA ASP A 362 -27.96 15.87 9.97
C ASP A 362 -26.77 15.47 10.86
N PHE A 363 -25.64 15.07 10.25
CA PHE A 363 -24.41 14.75 10.99
C PHE A 363 -23.83 15.95 11.76
N ILE A 364 -23.92 17.16 11.22
CA ILE A 364 -23.42 18.39 11.86
C ILE A 364 -24.36 18.85 12.98
N SER A 365 -25.68 18.72 12.81
CA SER A 365 -26.67 19.03 13.85
C SER A 365 -26.59 18.09 15.05
N ASP A 366 -26.39 16.80 14.81
CA ASP A 366 -26.38 15.77 15.86
C ASP A 366 -25.09 15.77 16.71
N ASN A 367 -24.06 16.53 16.33
CA ASN A 367 -22.79 16.59 17.06
C ASN A 367 -22.49 17.97 17.70
N ALA A 368 -23.42 18.93 17.60
CA ALA A 368 -23.21 20.30 18.08
C ALA A 368 -23.08 20.43 19.62
N HIS A 369 -23.42 19.40 20.39
CA HIS A 369 -23.37 19.42 21.86
C HIS A 369 -21.99 19.03 22.43
N LEU A 370 -21.07 18.51 21.60
CA LEU A 370 -19.73 18.06 22.03
C LEU A 370 -18.68 19.19 22.09
N CYS A 371 -19.01 20.42 21.70
CA CYS A 371 -18.08 21.56 21.72
C CYS A 371 -18.39 22.64 22.77
N ALA A 372 -19.31 22.40 23.71
CA ALA A 372 -19.77 23.42 24.65
C ALA A 372 -19.41 23.12 26.13
N SER A 373 -18.14 22.85 26.46
CA SER A 373 -17.70 22.93 27.87
C SER A 373 -16.21 23.17 28.08
N THR A 374 -15.69 24.34 27.65
CA THR A 374 -14.48 24.92 28.27
C THR A 374 -14.53 26.43 28.13
N ARG A 375 -14.75 27.15 29.24
CA ARG A 375 -14.56 28.60 29.32
C ARG A 375 -13.06 28.94 29.55
N PRO A 376 -12.61 30.14 29.13
CA PRO A 376 -11.21 30.40 28.84
C PRO A 376 -10.46 31.09 29.99
N PHE A 377 -9.15 30.81 30.10
CA PHE A 377 -8.18 31.67 30.79
C PHE A 377 -7.34 32.38 29.72
N LEU A 378 -7.62 33.66 29.48
CA LEU A 378 -6.79 34.54 28.63
C LEU A 378 -6.23 35.67 29.50
N ARG A 379 -4.90 35.72 29.66
CA ARG A 379 -4.17 36.91 30.12
C ARG A 379 -3.39 37.49 28.95
N ARG A 380 -3.75 38.74 28.61
CA ARG A 380 -2.96 39.86 28.06
C ARG A 380 -2.02 39.60 26.87
N SER A 381 -2.39 40.12 25.70
CA SER A 381 -1.82 41.37 25.14
C SER A 381 -2.50 41.73 23.80
N THR A 382 -2.93 42.98 23.68
CA THR A 382 -3.34 43.69 22.44
C THR A 382 -2.20 44.65 22.03
N PRO A 383 -2.21 45.38 20.88
CA PRO A 383 -3.24 45.48 19.84
C PRO A 383 -2.74 45.43 18.36
N ALA A 384 -3.55 44.78 17.50
CA ALA A 384 -3.79 45.22 16.12
C ALA A 384 -5.20 44.77 15.70
N THR A 385 -6.22 45.38 16.32
CA THR A 385 -7.57 45.58 15.75
C THR A 385 -7.43 46.56 14.58
N ALA A 386 -8.21 46.59 13.50
CA ALA A 386 -9.65 46.51 13.40
C ALA A 386 -10.04 46.56 11.91
N SER A 387 -10.90 45.66 11.44
CA SER A 387 -11.97 45.92 10.47
C SER A 387 -12.76 44.62 10.33
N ILE A 388 -14.06 44.71 10.03
CA ILE A 388 -15.02 43.59 9.98
C ILE A 388 -15.58 43.18 11.36
N MET A 389 -16.04 44.17 12.14
CA MET A 389 -17.14 43.98 13.09
C MET A 389 -17.99 45.25 13.11
N SER A 390 -18.88 45.40 12.13
CA SER A 390 -19.90 46.47 12.18
C SER A 390 -21.14 46.23 11.31
N SER A 391 -21.57 44.99 11.09
CA SER A 391 -22.87 44.71 10.46
C SER A 391 -23.30 43.29 10.81
N VAL A 392 -23.99 43.13 11.95
CA VAL A 392 -25.20 42.31 12.21
C VAL A 392 -25.46 42.44 13.73
N ARG A 393 -25.84 43.65 14.15
CA ARG A 393 -26.58 43.89 15.40
C ARG A 393 -27.70 44.86 15.04
N GLN A 394 -28.72 44.36 14.36
CA GLN A 394 -30.04 44.98 14.26
C GLN A 394 -30.97 44.05 13.50
N ALA A 395 -31.48 43.03 14.19
CA ALA A 395 -32.71 42.34 13.81
C ALA A 395 -33.37 41.71 15.05
N ASP A 396 -33.34 42.42 16.18
CA ASP A 396 -34.31 42.22 17.28
C ASP A 396 -35.22 43.46 17.27
N ARG A 397 -36.39 43.31 16.63
CA ARG A 397 -37.64 44.09 16.81
C ARG A 397 -38.53 43.81 15.61
N PHE A 398 -39.43 42.84 15.74
CA PHE A 398 -40.88 42.94 15.53
C PHE A 398 -41.46 41.51 15.49
N PHE A 399 -41.96 41.10 16.66
CA PHE A 399 -42.75 39.90 17.02
C PHE A 399 -42.22 38.51 16.68
#